data_AF-A0A842Y995-F1
#
_entry.id   AF-A0A842Y995-F1
#
_cell.length_a   1.000
_cell.length_b   1.000
_cell.length_c   1.000
_cell.angle_alpha   90.00
_cell.angle_beta   90.00
_cell.angle_gamma   90.00
#
_symmetry.space_group_name_H-M   'P 1'
#
loop_
_entity.id
_entity.type
_entity.pdbx_description
1 polymer ?
#
loop_
_entity_poly.entity_id
_entity_poly.type
_entity_poly.pdbx_seq_one_letter_code
_entity_poly.pdbx_strand_id
1 'polypeptide(L)' 'MLAVKGVYKDGIVIIREKIKTEKPVNVIITFLEDVKVPVEEKLDMSKFSFNKARKLLKGYEGSLSDAIIEERRSAV' A
#
# COMPACT_ATOMS: atom_id res chain seq x y z
N MET A 1 11.64 -30.54 12.26
CA MET A 1 11.02 -29.23 12.59
C MET A 1 10.24 -29.40 13.89
N LEU A 2 10.42 -28.50 14.87
CA LEU A 2 9.64 -28.50 16.10
C LEU A 2 8.39 -27.62 15.88
N ALA A 3 7.20 -28.20 16.01
CA ALA A 3 5.95 -27.46 15.91
C ALA A 3 5.51 -27.01 17.30
N VAL A 4 5.28 -25.71 17.46
CA VAL A 4 4.97 -25.10 18.74
C VAL A 4 3.56 -24.52 18.68
N LYS A 5 2.70 -24.95 19.60
CA LYS A 5 1.34 -24.44 19.69
C LYS A 5 1.30 -23.24 20.63
N GLY A 6 0.65 -22.18 20.18
CA GLY A 6 0.48 -20.95 20.94
C GLY A 6 -0.86 -20.29 20.61
N VAL A 7 -1.20 -19.28 21.39
CA VAL A 7 -2.33 -18.39 21.09
C VAL A 7 -1.75 -17.12 20.50
N TYR A 8 -2.30 -16.70 19.36
CA TYR A 8 -1.99 -15.39 18.79
C TYR A 8 -3.07 -14.38 19.18
N LYS A 9 -2.65 -13.19 19.61
CA LYS A 9 -3.55 -12.07 19.86
C LYS A 9 -2.82 -10.76 19.56
N ASP A 10 -3.37 -9.95 18.66
CA ASP A 10 -2.92 -8.58 18.36
C ASP A 10 -1.40 -8.43 18.10
N GLY A 11 -0.82 -9.35 17.32
CA GLY A 11 0.61 -9.34 16.99
C GLY A 11 1.51 -10.08 17.98
N ILE A 12 0.96 -10.59 19.08
CA ILE A 12 1.71 -11.31 20.13
C ILE A 12 1.39 -12.81 20.04
N VAL A 13 2.44 -13.64 19.96
CA VAL A 13 2.33 -15.11 20.09
C VAL A 13 2.66 -15.51 21.52
N ILE A 14 1.68 -16.05 22.22
CA ILE A 14 1.83 -16.62 23.57
C ILE A 14 2.05 -18.12 23.41
N ILE A 15 3.29 -18.56 23.57
CA ILE A 15 3.65 -19.97 23.60
C ILE A 15 3.33 -20.52 24.99
N ARG A 16 2.53 -21.59 25.07
CA ARG A 16 2.15 -22.19 26.36
C ARG A 16 3.27 -22.99 27.02
N GLU A 17 4.21 -23.48 26.22
CA GLU A 17 5.31 -24.33 26.66
C GLU A 17 6.63 -23.56 26.71
N LYS A 18 7.43 -23.80 27.76
CA LYS A 18 8.77 -23.20 27.85
C LYS A 18 9.74 -24.00 26.97
N ILE A 19 10.18 -23.38 25.88
CA ILE A 19 11.21 -23.93 25.00
C ILE A 19 12.53 -23.25 25.32
N LYS A 20 13.54 -24.04 25.68
CA LYS A 20 14.89 -23.54 25.92
C LYS A 20 15.63 -23.50 24.58
N THR A 21 16.04 -22.30 24.18
CA THR A 21 16.94 -22.08 23.06
C THR A 21 18.19 -21.37 23.55
N GLU A 22 19.37 -21.87 23.19
CA GLU A 22 20.65 -21.27 23.60
C GLU A 22 20.89 -19.89 22.94
N LYS A 23 20.26 -19.65 21.79
CA LYS A 23 20.38 -18.43 20.99
C LYS A 23 19.00 -17.98 20.49
N PRO A 24 18.83 -16.70 20.09
CA PRO A 24 17.63 -16.26 19.40
C PRO A 24 17.43 -17.06 18.10
N VAL A 25 16.20 -17.52 17.86
CA VAL A 25 15.84 -18.33 16.69
C VAL A 25 14.73 -17.63 15.92
N ASN A 26 14.91 -17.47 14.61
CA ASN A 26 13.86 -16.98 13.72
C ASN A 26 12.77 -18.04 13.55
N VAL A 27 11.51 -17.64 13.61
CA VAL A 27 10.36 -18.55 13.50
C VAL A 27 9.40 -18.08 12.42
N ILE A 28 8.74 -19.05 11.78
CA ILE A 28 7.61 -18.81 10.87
C ILE A 28 6.34 -19.17 11.64
N ILE A 29 5.39 -18.23 11.73
CA ILE A 29 4.11 -18.43 12.41
C ILE A 29 3.09 -18.86 11.37
N THR A 30 2.43 -20.00 11.61
CA THR A 30 1.34 -20.51 10.77
C THR A 30 0.08 -20.59 11.61
N PHE A 31 -1.00 -19.97 11.15
CA PHE A 31 -2.30 -20.04 11.81
C PHE A 31 -3.01 -21.33 11.41
N LEU A 32 -3.57 -22.04 12.39
CA LEU A 32 -4.34 -23.27 12.15
C LEU A 32 -5.78 -22.98 11.73
N GLU A 33 -6.24 -21.75 11.93
CA GLU A 33 -7.57 -21.27 11.59
C GLU A 33 -7.46 -20.22 10.48
N ASP A 34 -8.52 -20.07 9.69
CA ASP A 34 -8.63 -19.01 8.69
C ASP A 34 -8.76 -17.66 9.40
N VAL A 35 -7.63 -16.95 9.50
CA VAL A 35 -7.60 -15.59 10.04
C VAL A 35 -7.89 -14.62 8.90
N LYS A 36 -8.94 -13.80 9.08
CA LYS A 36 -9.21 -12.66 8.19
C LYS A 36 -8.15 -11.60 8.44
N VAL A 37 -7.09 -11.63 7.66
CA VAL A 37 -6.10 -10.54 7.66
C VAL A 37 -6.72 -9.38 6.88
N PRO A 38 -6.71 -8.14 7.41
CA PRO A 38 -7.05 -6.98 6.60
C PRO A 38 -6.09 -6.96 5.42
N VAL A 39 -6.61 -7.18 4.22
CA VAL A 39 -5.86 -6.97 3.00
C VAL A 39 -5.58 -5.47 2.94
N GLU A 40 -4.31 -5.07 3.00
CA GLU A 40 -3.95 -3.68 2.76
C GLU A 40 -4.58 -3.26 1.44
N GLU A 41 -5.50 -2.29 1.49
CA GLU A 41 -6.10 -1.73 0.29
C GLU A 41 -4.99 -1.09 -0.54
N LYS A 42 -4.51 -1.83 -1.53
CA LYS A 42 -3.56 -1.29 -2.50
C LYS A 42 -4.22 -0.15 -3.25
N LEU A 43 -3.44 0.89 -3.52
CA LEU A 43 -3.89 2.01 -4.31
C LEU A 43 -4.37 1.50 -5.69
N ASP A 44 -5.65 1.65 -5.97
CA ASP A 44 -6.21 1.25 -7.26
C ASP A 44 -5.93 2.36 -8.29
N MET A 45 -4.86 2.16 -9.07
CA MET A 45 -4.44 3.07 -10.13
C MET A 45 -5.54 3.31 -11.18
N SER A 46 -6.55 2.42 -11.28
CA SER A 46 -7.66 2.57 -12.22
C SER A 46 -8.71 3.61 -11.77
N LYS A 47 -8.79 3.90 -10.47
CA LYS A 47 -9.66 4.98 -9.93
C LYS A 47 -9.15 6.38 -10.29
N PHE A 48 -7.88 6.49 -10.68
CA PHE A 48 -7.31 7.79 -11.04
C PHE A 48 -7.68 8.18 -12.47
N SER A 49 -8.06 9.44 -12.64
CA SER A 49 -8.49 9.99 -13.94
C SER A 49 -7.32 10.37 -14.86
N PHE A 50 -6.08 9.99 -14.55
CA PHE A 50 -4.90 10.36 -15.35
C PHE A 50 -5.00 9.90 -16.80
N ASN A 51 -5.47 8.67 -17.03
CA ASN A 51 -5.66 8.16 -18.38
C ASN A 51 -6.74 8.93 -19.15
N LYS A 52 -7.80 9.37 -18.47
CA LYS A 52 -8.86 10.20 -19.06
C LYS A 52 -8.30 11.57 -19.44
N ALA A 53 -7.59 12.23 -18.53
CA ALA A 53 -6.94 13.51 -18.78
C ALA A 53 -5.94 13.44 -19.96
N ARG A 54 -5.09 12.41 -19.99
CA ARG A 54 -4.13 12.18 -21.07
C ARG A 54 -4.78 11.99 -22.44
N LYS A 55 -5.93 11.29 -22.50
CA LYS A 55 -6.70 11.14 -23.74
C LYS A 55 -7.30 12.46 -24.20
N LEU A 56 -7.89 13.23 -23.27
CA LEU A 56 -8.49 14.53 -23.57
C LEU A 56 -7.45 15.55 -24.07
N LEU A 57 -6.24 15.51 -23.51
CA LEU A 57 -5.16 16.44 -23.84
C LEU A 57 -4.27 15.97 -25.00
N LYS A 58 -4.57 14.84 -25.66
CA LYS A 58 -3.70 14.24 -26.69
C LYS A 58 -3.40 15.19 -27.87
N GLY A 59 -4.31 16.10 -28.19
CA GLY A 59 -4.17 17.08 -29.27
C GLY A 59 -4.12 18.53 -28.77
N TYR A 60 -3.95 18.76 -27.47
CA TYR A 60 -3.83 20.11 -26.93
C TYR A 60 -2.37 20.54 -26.95
N GLU A 61 -2.05 21.51 -27.80
CA GLU A 61 -0.69 22.05 -27.96
C GLU A 61 -0.47 23.35 -27.18
N GLY A 62 -1.50 23.86 -26.49
CA GLY A 62 -1.42 25.10 -25.73
C GLY A 62 -0.65 24.93 -24.43
N SER A 63 -0.02 26.02 -23.98
CA SER A 63 0.52 26.10 -22.63
C SER A 63 -0.35 26.99 -21.76
N LEU A 64 -0.60 26.58 -20.52
CA LEU A 64 -1.23 27.45 -19.53
C LEU A 64 -0.42 28.74 -19.33
N SER A 65 0.92 28.62 -19.41
CA SER A 65 1.82 29.78 -19.31
C SER A 65 1.60 30.78 -20.44
N ASP A 66 1.38 30.31 -21.66
CA ASP A 66 1.17 31.19 -22.82
C ASP A 66 -0.15 31.95 -22.69
N ALA A 67 -1.22 31.26 -22.27
CA ALA A 67 -2.51 31.90 -21.99
C ALA A 67 -2.41 32.98 -20.91
N ILE A 68 -1.65 32.73 -19.84
CA ILE A 68 -1.41 33.72 -18.76
C ILE A 68 -0.60 34.92 -19.28
N ILE A 69 0.38 34.70 -20.16
CA ILE A 69 1.17 35.79 -20.75
C ILE A 69 0.29 36.67 -21.65
N GLU A 70 -0.55 36.07 -22.49
CA GLU A 70 -1.49 36.79 -23.35
C GLU A 70 -2.50 37.61 -22.53
N GLU A 71 -3.09 37.01 -21.49
CA GLU A 71 -4.01 37.70 -20.58
C GLU A 71 -3.37 38.98 -20.02
N ARG A 72 -2.15 38.88 -19.50
CA ARG A 72 -1.43 40.01 -18.90
C ARG A 72 -1.05 41.09 -19.90
N ARG A 73 -0.74 40.72 -21.15
CA ARG A 73 -0.42 41.68 -22.22
C ARG A 73 -1.65 42.42 -22.72
N SER A 74 -2.82 41.78 -22.66
CA SER A 74 -4.10 42.33 -23.12
C SER A 74 -4.76 43.26 -22.10
N ALA A 75 -4.29 43.23 -20.85
CA ALA A 75 -4.79 44.06 -19.74
C ALA A 75 -4.08 45.42 -19.61
N VAL A 76 -3.23 45.80 -20.58
CA VAL A 76 -2.47 47.07 -20.64
C VAL A 76 -3.01 47.95 -21.76
#